data_AF-A0A355VW82-F1
#
_entry.id   AF-A0A355VW82-F1
#
_cell.length_a   1.000
_cell.length_b   1.000
_cell.length_c   1.000
_cell.angle_alpha   90.00
_cell.angle_beta   90.00
_cell.angle_gamma   90.00
#
_symmetry.space_group_name_H-M   'P 1'
#
loop_
_entity.id
_entity.type
_entity.pdbx_description
1 polymer ?
#
loop_
_entity_poly.entity_id
_entity_poly.type
_entity_poly.pdbx_seq_one_letter_code
_entity_poly.pdbx_strand_id
1 'polypeptide(L)'
;MTIFRINELLVKYHAVVSVFDTIVSIIISVGLFYVAFRANGIAKSNLQIAKQEKEKQIYKIHADERKIFHSVYNKLSNAITLVLESARVTEESKALFWQARDQARLEMPDDIKIYTQNLFDKMYAAYLLELELESIKETKDRQKPVKERMKLISSLIDERPHEIFSKHLKIPGRGPIP
;
A
#
# COMPACT_ATOMS: atom_id res chain seq x y z
N MET A 1 66.36 -12.96 49.34
CA MET A 1 66.71 -11.63 48.78
C MET A 1 66.28 -11.48 47.31
N THR A 2 65.14 -12.04 46.92
CA THR A 2 64.67 -12.12 45.52
C THR A 2 63.29 -11.48 45.34
N ILE A 3 62.43 -11.50 46.37
CA ILE A 3 61.09 -10.89 46.36
C ILE A 3 61.16 -9.35 46.30
N PHE A 4 62.17 -8.74 46.95
CA PHE A 4 62.34 -7.28 46.96
C PHE A 4 62.67 -6.69 45.57
N ARG A 5 63.43 -7.43 44.75
CA ARG A 5 63.80 -6.99 43.38
C ARG A 5 62.62 -7.05 42.40
N ILE A 6 61.69 -7.98 42.59
CA ILE A 6 60.50 -8.11 41.73
C ILE A 6 59.53 -6.95 42.01
N ASN A 7 59.36 -6.54 43.27
CA ASN A 7 58.54 -5.38 43.63
C ASN A 7 59.13 -4.05 43.13
N GLU A 8 60.45 -3.86 43.17
CA GLU A 8 61.07 -2.65 42.59
C GLU A 8 60.91 -2.57 41.07
N LEU A 9 61.02 -3.69 40.35
CA LEU A 9 60.78 -3.75 38.91
C LEU A 9 59.30 -3.46 38.58
N LEU A 10 58.35 -4.04 39.32
CA LEU A 10 56.92 -3.78 39.14
C LEU A 10 56.58 -2.31 39.35
N VAL A 11 57.09 -1.66 40.40
CA VAL A 11 56.86 -0.23 40.64
C VAL A 11 57.48 0.63 39.53
N LYS A 12 58.67 0.27 39.04
CA LYS A 12 59.38 1.03 38.00
C LYS A 12 58.73 0.94 36.63
N TYR A 13 58.09 -0.19 36.31
CA TYR A 13 57.39 -0.41 35.03
C TYR A 13 55.88 -0.15 35.10
N HIS A 14 55.27 0.00 36.28
CA HIS A 14 53.84 0.29 36.43
C HIS A 14 53.41 1.56 35.66
N ALA A 15 54.22 2.61 35.70
CA ALA A 15 53.96 3.85 34.96
C ALA A 15 54.00 3.62 33.44
N VAL A 16 54.93 2.79 32.96
CA VAL A 16 55.08 2.47 31.52
C VAL A 16 53.92 1.61 31.03
N VAL A 17 53.49 0.62 31.82
CA VAL A 17 52.35 -0.25 31.51
C VAL A 17 51.05 0.56 31.48
N SER A 18 50.85 1.45 32.46
CA SER A 18 49.68 2.34 32.53
C SER A 18 49.57 3.29 31.32
N VAL A 19 50.70 3.84 30.86
CA VAL A 19 50.74 4.66 29.64
C VAL A 19 50.41 3.82 28.40
N PHE A 20 50.92 2.58 28.32
CA PHE A 20 50.63 1.68 27.20
C PHE A 20 49.15 1.30 27.13
N ASP A 21 48.53 0.95 28.26
CA ASP A 21 47.10 0.65 28.36
C ASP A 21 46.22 1.85 27.96
N THR A 22 46.66 3.06 28.32
CA THR A 22 45.97 4.30 27.95
C THR A 22 46.02 4.52 26.43
N ILE A 23 47.18 4.31 25.80
CA ILE A 23 47.35 4.43 24.34
C ILE A 23 46.49 3.39 23.61
N VAL A 24 46.50 2.14 24.06
CA VAL A 24 45.68 1.06 23.48
C VAL A 24 44.19 1.39 23.59
N SER A 25 43.73 1.89 24.74
CA SER A 25 42.34 2.29 24.95
C SER A 25 41.90 3.43 24.03
N ILE A 26 42.78 4.40 23.77
CA ILE A 26 42.53 5.49 22.83
C ILE A 26 42.38 4.94 21.40
N ILE A 27 43.26 4.03 20.98
CA ILE A 27 43.21 3.43 19.64
C ILE A 27 41.91 2.64 19.44
N ILE A 28 41.49 1.84 20.42
CA ILE A 28 40.23 1.09 20.38
C ILE A 28 39.03 2.06 20.30
N SER A 29 39.04 3.14 21.08
CA SER A 29 37.96 4.14 21.10
C SER A 29 37.82 4.84 19.75
N VAL A 30 38.94 5.24 19.12
CA VAL A 30 38.93 5.85 17.77
C VAL A 30 38.47 4.84 16.72
N GLY A 31 38.88 3.57 16.82
CA GLY A 31 38.44 2.50 15.94
C GLY A 31 36.92 2.27 16.01
N LEU A 32 36.36 2.19 17.21
CA LEU A 32 34.91 2.03 17.43
C LEU A 32 34.13 3.25 16.89
N PHE A 33 34.65 4.46 17.11
CA PHE A 33 34.03 5.67 16.59
C PHE A 33 34.00 5.69 15.05
N TYR A 34 35.09 5.27 14.40
CA TYR A 34 35.17 5.17 12.94
C TYR A 34 34.16 4.16 12.37
N VAL A 35 34.03 2.99 13.00
CA VAL A 35 33.07 1.96 12.59
C VAL A 35 31.62 2.45 12.76
N ALA A 36 31.29 3.12 13.87
CA ALA A 36 29.98 3.71 14.10
C ALA A 36 29.64 4.80 13.07
N PHE A 37 30.61 5.64 12.70
CA PHE A 37 30.42 6.69 11.69
C PHE A 37 30.17 6.10 10.29
N ARG A 38 30.93 5.06 9.90
CA ARG A 38 30.71 4.31 8.64
C ARG A 38 29.34 3.61 8.62
N ALA A 39 28.93 2.99 9.72
CA ALA A 39 27.64 2.31 9.82
C ALA A 39 26.46 3.28 9.66
N ASN A 40 26.54 4.48 10.24
CA ASN A 40 25.52 5.52 10.07
C ASN A 40 25.44 6.04 8.62
N GLY A 41 26.58 6.13 7.91
CA GLY A 41 26.59 6.48 6.49
C GLY A 41 25.90 5.43 5.61
N ILE A 42 26.14 4.14 5.88
CA ILE A 42 25.50 3.02 5.16
C ILE A 42 24.00 2.97 5.46
N ALA A 43 23.61 3.13 6.73
CA ALA A 43 22.20 3.14 7.12
C ALA A 43 21.42 4.26 6.43
N LYS A 44 22.00 5.48 6.38
CA LYS A 44 21.37 6.63 5.72
C LYS A 44 21.30 6.48 4.19
N SER A 45 22.34 5.91 3.58
CA SER A 45 22.37 5.57 2.15
C SER A 45 21.30 4.53 1.80
N ASN A 46 21.19 3.45 2.58
CA ASN A 46 20.19 2.40 2.32
C ASN A 46 18.76 2.92 2.50
N LEU A 47 18.54 3.84 3.45
CA LEU A 47 17.25 4.51 3.63
C LEU A 47 16.90 5.44 2.46
N GLN A 48 17.90 6.13 1.88
CA GLN A 48 17.72 6.95 0.68
C GLN A 48 17.52 6.09 -0.57
N ILE A 49 18.24 4.98 -0.72
CA ILE A 49 18.05 4.02 -1.82
C ILE A 49 16.65 3.40 -1.71
N ALA A 50 16.21 2.96 -0.52
CA ALA A 50 14.86 2.43 -0.33
C ALA A 50 13.76 3.48 -0.60
N LYS A 51 13.99 4.76 -0.25
CA LYS A 51 13.05 5.85 -0.59
C LYS A 51 13.06 6.17 -2.08
N GLN A 52 14.23 6.23 -2.71
CA GLN A 52 14.37 6.47 -4.15
C GLN A 52 13.88 5.28 -4.98
N GLU A 53 14.00 4.04 -4.51
CA GLU A 53 13.40 2.86 -5.14
C GLU A 53 11.88 2.91 -5.02
N LYS A 54 11.32 3.32 -3.88
CA LYS A 54 9.86 3.57 -3.76
C LYS A 54 9.37 4.68 -4.69
N GLU A 55 10.17 5.73 -4.92
CA GLU A 55 9.83 6.84 -5.81
C GLU A 55 10.11 6.57 -7.30
N LYS A 56 11.10 5.73 -7.63
CA LYS A 56 11.54 5.45 -9.02
C LYS A 56 11.17 4.07 -9.55
N GLN A 57 10.64 3.17 -8.73
CA GLN A 57 10.04 1.95 -9.27
C GLN A 57 8.82 2.35 -10.07
N ILE A 58 8.98 2.29 -11.40
CA ILE A 58 7.91 1.84 -12.28
C ILE A 58 7.44 0.52 -11.65
N TYR A 59 6.43 0.59 -10.79
CA TYR A 59 5.86 -0.55 -10.08
C TYR A 59 5.44 -1.57 -11.14
N LYS A 60 6.32 -2.56 -11.37
CA LYS A 60 6.07 -3.64 -12.33
C LYS A 60 5.36 -4.71 -11.54
N ILE A 61 4.03 -4.64 -11.59
CA ILE A 61 3.12 -5.61 -10.99
C ILE A 61 3.57 -7.03 -11.35
N HIS A 62 3.82 -7.86 -10.34
CA HIS A 62 4.16 -9.27 -10.51
C HIS A 62 2.99 -10.03 -11.17
N ALA A 63 3.26 -11.19 -11.78
CA ALA A 63 2.24 -11.93 -12.53
C ALA A 63 0.99 -12.28 -11.67
N ASP A 64 1.19 -12.57 -10.38
CA ASP A 64 0.10 -12.91 -9.47
C ASP A 64 -0.69 -11.68 -9.00
N GLU A 65 -0.03 -10.56 -8.72
CA GLU A 65 -0.68 -9.27 -8.47
C GLU A 65 -1.50 -8.85 -9.70
N ARG A 66 -1.02 -9.12 -10.91
CA ARG A 66 -1.75 -8.81 -12.15
C ARG A 66 -3.03 -9.63 -12.27
N LYS A 67 -3.01 -10.90 -11.86
CA LYS A 67 -4.23 -11.74 -11.81
C LYS A 67 -5.24 -11.18 -10.82
N ILE A 68 -4.77 -10.70 -9.66
CA ILE A 68 -5.61 -10.04 -8.66
C ILE A 68 -6.26 -8.77 -9.25
N PHE A 69 -5.45 -7.90 -9.88
CA PHE A 69 -5.95 -6.71 -10.56
C PHE A 69 -7.02 -7.03 -11.62
N HIS A 70 -6.77 -8.03 -12.48
CA HIS A 70 -7.74 -8.46 -13.48
C HIS A 70 -9.01 -9.05 -12.84
N SER A 71 -8.85 -9.84 -11.78
CA SER A 71 -9.97 -10.44 -11.05
C SER A 71 -10.89 -9.36 -10.48
N VAL A 72 -10.34 -8.37 -9.79
CA VAL A 72 -11.12 -7.25 -9.24
C VAL A 72 -11.76 -6.41 -10.36
N TYR A 73 -11.00 -6.10 -11.40
CA TYR A 73 -11.50 -5.36 -12.57
C TYR A 73 -12.69 -6.07 -13.24
N ASN A 74 -12.58 -7.38 -13.46
CA ASN A 74 -13.63 -8.18 -14.09
C ASN A 74 -14.88 -8.22 -13.22
N LYS A 75 -14.73 -8.42 -11.90
CA LYS A 75 -15.87 -8.40 -10.97
C LYS A 75 -16.60 -7.06 -11.02
N LEU A 76 -15.88 -5.94 -10.97
CA LEU A 76 -16.49 -4.60 -11.04
C LEU A 76 -17.17 -4.35 -12.39
N SER A 77 -16.50 -4.70 -13.49
CA SER A 77 -17.05 -4.51 -14.83
C SER A 77 -18.34 -5.31 -15.01
N ASN A 78 -18.34 -6.59 -14.60
CA ASN A 78 -19.53 -7.43 -14.64
C ASN A 78 -20.64 -6.88 -13.72
N ALA A 79 -20.30 -6.41 -12.52
CA ALA A 79 -21.28 -5.80 -11.62
C ALA A 79 -21.95 -4.57 -12.24
N ILE A 80 -21.17 -3.69 -12.88
CA ILE A 80 -21.68 -2.51 -13.59
C ILE A 80 -22.53 -2.92 -14.79
N THR A 81 -22.11 -3.93 -15.56
CA THR A 81 -22.91 -4.48 -16.67
C THR A 81 -24.25 -4.99 -16.20
N LEU A 82 -24.32 -5.73 -15.09
CA LEU A 82 -25.59 -6.21 -14.53
C LEU A 82 -26.49 -5.04 -14.08
N VAL A 83 -25.91 -3.98 -13.51
CA VAL A 83 -26.65 -2.77 -13.16
C VAL A 83 -27.18 -2.06 -14.39
N LEU A 84 -26.39 -1.99 -15.46
CA LEU A 84 -26.78 -1.42 -16.75
C LEU A 84 -27.93 -2.21 -17.39
N GLU A 85 -27.82 -3.53 -17.45
CA GLU A 85 -28.82 -4.40 -18.08
C GLU A 85 -30.17 -4.38 -17.36
N SER A 86 -30.13 -4.34 -16.03
CA SER A 86 -31.35 -4.41 -15.21
C SER A 86 -31.87 -3.05 -14.75
N ALA A 87 -31.13 -1.97 -15.00
CA ALA A 87 -31.37 -0.62 -14.49
C ALA A 87 -31.58 -0.54 -12.96
N ARG A 88 -31.05 -1.51 -12.21
CA ARG A 88 -31.14 -1.61 -10.75
C ARG A 88 -29.95 -2.40 -10.18
N VAL A 89 -29.77 -2.34 -8.86
CA VAL A 89 -28.77 -3.18 -8.17
C VAL A 89 -29.40 -4.52 -7.83
N THR A 90 -29.10 -5.56 -8.61
CA THR A 90 -29.51 -6.93 -8.30
C THR A 90 -28.64 -7.55 -7.21
N GLU A 91 -29.13 -8.62 -6.56
CA GLU A 91 -28.35 -9.38 -5.58
C GLU A 91 -27.01 -9.87 -6.15
N GLU A 92 -27.00 -10.29 -7.42
CA GLU A 92 -25.79 -10.72 -8.13
C GLU A 92 -24.80 -9.58 -8.31
N SER A 93 -25.26 -8.42 -8.79
CA SER A 93 -24.39 -7.24 -8.93
C SER A 93 -23.81 -6.81 -7.58
N LYS A 94 -24.62 -6.81 -6.52
CA LYS A 94 -24.22 -6.48 -5.15
C LYS A 94 -23.15 -7.42 -4.63
N ALA A 95 -23.30 -8.73 -4.86
CA ALA A 95 -22.32 -9.73 -4.47
C ALA A 95 -20.97 -9.49 -5.17
N LEU A 96 -20.97 -9.17 -6.46
CA LEU A 96 -19.77 -8.87 -7.22
C LEU A 96 -19.06 -7.59 -6.73
N PHE A 97 -19.80 -6.52 -6.46
CA PHE A 97 -19.25 -5.30 -5.85
C PHE A 97 -18.62 -5.60 -4.48
N TRP A 98 -19.28 -6.41 -3.65
CA TRP A 98 -18.77 -6.79 -2.33
C TRP A 98 -17.46 -7.58 -2.45
N GLN A 99 -17.43 -8.60 -3.30
CA GLN A 99 -16.24 -9.42 -3.53
C GLN A 99 -15.08 -8.60 -4.09
N ALA A 100 -15.35 -7.69 -5.03
CA ALA A 100 -14.34 -6.82 -5.60
C ALA A 100 -13.73 -5.88 -4.54
N ARG A 101 -14.57 -5.25 -3.71
CA ARG A 101 -14.12 -4.38 -2.62
C ARG A 101 -13.28 -5.13 -1.59
N ASP A 102 -13.74 -6.29 -1.12
CA ASP A 102 -13.03 -7.02 -0.07
C ASP A 102 -11.67 -7.53 -0.56
N GLN A 103 -11.62 -8.05 -1.79
CA GLN A 103 -10.35 -8.42 -2.43
C GLN A 103 -9.42 -7.21 -2.60
N ALA A 104 -9.94 -6.07 -3.09
CA ALA A 104 -9.15 -4.85 -3.25
C ALA A 104 -8.55 -4.33 -1.94
N ARG A 105 -9.34 -4.38 -0.85
CA ARG A 105 -8.93 -3.91 0.48
C ARG A 105 -7.68 -4.64 1.00
N LEU A 106 -7.58 -5.93 0.74
CA LEU A 106 -6.50 -6.79 1.22
C LEU A 106 -5.26 -6.73 0.34
N GLU A 107 -5.43 -6.66 -0.99
CA GLU A 107 -4.38 -7.02 -1.94
C GLU A 107 -3.93 -5.87 -2.86
N MET A 108 -4.62 -4.72 -2.88
CA MET A 108 -4.39 -3.67 -3.88
C MET A 108 -3.80 -2.38 -3.29
N PRO A 109 -3.32 -1.43 -4.12
CA PRO A 109 -2.90 -0.10 -3.67
C PRO A 109 -4.07 0.78 -3.19
N ASP A 110 -3.76 1.79 -2.39
CA ASP A 110 -4.77 2.58 -1.67
C ASP A 110 -5.73 3.36 -2.59
N ASP A 111 -5.28 3.79 -3.76
CA ASP A 111 -6.16 4.47 -4.73
C ASP A 111 -7.23 3.52 -5.29
N ILE A 112 -6.88 2.26 -5.55
CA ILE A 112 -7.85 1.22 -5.93
C ILE A 112 -8.78 0.87 -4.76
N LYS A 113 -8.26 0.80 -3.53
CA LYS A 113 -9.11 0.58 -2.34
C LYS A 113 -10.15 1.67 -2.21
N ILE A 114 -9.73 2.93 -2.29
CA ILE A 114 -10.63 4.09 -2.20
C ILE A 114 -11.64 4.05 -3.34
N TYR A 115 -11.21 3.77 -4.57
CA TYR A 115 -12.11 3.67 -5.72
C TYR A 115 -13.17 2.58 -5.54
N THR A 116 -12.76 1.37 -5.18
CA THR A 116 -13.69 0.24 -4.98
C THR A 116 -14.62 0.45 -3.80
N GLN A 117 -14.17 1.11 -2.73
CA GLN A 117 -15.01 1.52 -1.61
C GLN A 117 -16.07 2.54 -2.06
N ASN A 118 -15.68 3.58 -2.80
CA ASN A 118 -16.62 4.59 -3.29
C ASN A 118 -17.69 3.99 -4.21
N LEU A 119 -17.30 3.07 -5.11
CA LEU A 119 -18.25 2.32 -5.93
C LEU A 119 -19.22 1.50 -5.08
N PHE A 120 -18.69 0.80 -4.08
CA PHE A 120 -19.51 0.02 -3.16
C PHE A 120 -20.53 0.89 -2.42
N ASP A 121 -20.12 2.06 -1.92
CA ASP A 121 -21.00 2.96 -1.18
C ASP A 121 -22.12 3.52 -2.06
N LYS A 122 -21.81 3.89 -3.31
CA LYS A 122 -22.83 4.30 -4.30
C LYS A 122 -23.84 3.19 -4.58
N MET A 123 -23.35 1.97 -4.81
CA MET A 123 -24.19 0.80 -5.03
C MET A 123 -25.07 0.52 -3.82
N TYR A 124 -24.51 0.55 -2.61
CA TYR A 124 -25.26 0.27 -1.39
C TYR A 124 -26.33 1.32 -1.13
N ALA A 125 -26.04 2.60 -1.36
CA ALA A 125 -27.04 3.67 -1.28
C ALA A 125 -28.18 3.47 -2.29
N ALA A 126 -27.87 3.08 -3.54
CA ALA A 126 -28.88 2.79 -4.54
C ALA A 126 -29.76 1.59 -4.15
N TYR A 127 -29.15 0.56 -3.56
CA TYR A 127 -29.86 -0.62 -3.06
C TYR A 127 -30.78 -0.30 -1.88
N LEU A 128 -30.34 0.51 -0.90
CA LEU A 128 -31.19 0.92 0.22
C LEU A 128 -32.40 1.72 -0.25
N LEU A 129 -32.23 2.62 -1.22
CA LEU A 129 -33.33 3.34 -1.83
C LEU A 129 -34.31 2.42 -2.56
N GLU A 130 -33.83 1.33 -3.19
CA GLU A 130 -34.71 0.32 -3.80
C GLU A 130 -35.58 -0.36 -2.73
N LEU A 131 -35.00 -0.79 -1.61
CA LEU A 131 -35.74 -1.38 -0.49
C LEU A 131 -36.76 -0.40 0.11
N GLU A 132 -36.39 0.88 0.24
CA GLU A 132 -37.31 1.91 0.71
C GLU A 132 -38.49 2.08 -0.27
N LEU A 133 -38.22 2.08 -1.57
CA LEU A 133 -39.23 2.20 -2.63
C LEU A 133 -40.18 0.99 -2.74
N GLU A 134 -39.75 -0.19 -2.30
CA GLU A 134 -40.60 -1.37 -2.15
C GLU A 134 -41.58 -1.23 -0.96
N SER A 135 -41.19 -0.47 0.07
CA SER A 135 -42.00 -0.25 1.28
C SER A 135 -43.03 0.87 1.17
N ILE A 136 -42.83 1.83 0.25
CA ILE A 136 -43.69 3.00 0.07
C ILE A 136 -44.80 2.68 -0.96
N LYS A 137 -46.07 2.76 -0.55
CA LYS A 137 -47.23 2.72 -1.47
C LYS A 137 -47.22 3.95 -2.39
N GLU A 138 -47.69 3.82 -3.63
CA GLU A 138 -47.65 4.84 -4.68
C GLU A 138 -48.26 6.20 -4.27
N THR A 139 -47.45 7.05 -3.63
CA THR A 139 -47.77 8.43 -3.26
C THR A 139 -46.75 9.39 -3.88
N LYS A 140 -47.03 10.70 -3.80
CA LYS A 140 -46.11 11.77 -4.23
C LYS A 140 -44.73 11.66 -3.55
N ASP A 141 -44.68 11.08 -2.36
CA ASP A 141 -43.44 10.88 -1.58
C ASP A 141 -42.47 9.90 -2.25
N ARG A 142 -42.94 9.07 -3.19
CA ARG A 142 -42.12 8.11 -3.95
C ARG A 142 -41.20 8.78 -4.99
N GLN A 143 -41.53 9.98 -5.46
CA GLN A 143 -40.81 10.62 -6.58
C GLN A 143 -39.36 10.98 -6.25
N LYS A 144 -39.11 11.47 -5.03
CA LYS A 144 -37.78 11.87 -4.57
C LYS A 144 -36.81 10.67 -4.49
N PRO A 145 -37.11 9.58 -3.76
CA PRO A 145 -36.24 8.42 -3.70
C PRO A 145 -36.04 7.74 -5.06
N VAL A 146 -37.06 7.71 -5.94
CA VAL A 146 -36.89 7.22 -7.33
C VAL A 146 -35.84 8.05 -8.07
N LYS A 147 -35.94 9.39 -8.02
CA LYS A 147 -35.01 10.28 -8.71
C LYS A 147 -33.58 10.15 -8.16
N GLU A 148 -33.44 10.03 -6.85
CA GLU A 148 -32.14 9.83 -6.19
C GLU A 148 -31.53 8.47 -6.56
N ARG A 149 -32.33 7.40 -6.56
CA ARG A 149 -31.88 6.07 -7.01
C ARG A 149 -31.41 6.11 -8.45
N MET A 150 -32.21 6.68 -9.37
CA MET A 150 -31.83 6.77 -10.78
C MET A 150 -30.54 7.57 -10.99
N LYS A 151 -30.31 8.61 -10.19
CA LYS A 151 -29.05 9.37 -10.23
C LYS A 151 -27.86 8.50 -9.82
N LEU A 152 -28.00 7.66 -8.80
CA LEU A 152 -26.94 6.75 -8.36
C LEU A 152 -26.70 5.64 -9.37
N ILE A 153 -27.76 5.06 -9.94
CA ILE A 153 -27.66 4.04 -11.00
C ILE A 153 -26.96 4.62 -12.24
N SER A 154 -27.35 5.81 -12.70
CA SER A 154 -26.66 6.50 -13.80
C SER A 154 -25.20 6.73 -13.45
N SER A 155 -24.91 7.23 -12.24
CA SER A 155 -23.53 7.44 -11.80
C SER A 155 -22.72 6.15 -11.76
N LEU A 156 -23.32 4.98 -11.52
CA LEU A 156 -22.61 3.69 -11.54
C LEU A 156 -22.34 3.21 -12.96
N ILE A 157 -23.30 3.42 -13.86
CA ILE A 157 -23.18 3.07 -15.29
C ILE A 157 -22.11 3.92 -15.98
N ASP A 158 -22.01 5.20 -15.59
CA ASP A 158 -21.05 6.15 -16.15
C ASP A 158 -19.60 5.91 -15.67
N GLU A 159 -19.39 4.96 -14.75
CA GLU A 159 -18.07 4.65 -14.20
C GLU A 159 -17.18 3.99 -15.25
N ARG A 160 -15.89 4.31 -15.18
CA ARG A 160 -14.88 3.81 -16.12
C ARG A 160 -13.74 3.12 -15.39
N PRO A 161 -13.95 1.88 -14.88
CA PRO A 161 -12.92 1.16 -14.15
C PRO A 161 -11.59 1.04 -14.90
N HIS A 162 -11.63 0.98 -16.23
CA HIS A 162 -10.42 0.88 -17.07
C HIS A 162 -9.49 2.11 -16.96
N GLU A 163 -10.02 3.32 -16.77
CA GLU A 163 -9.21 4.54 -16.62
C GLU A 163 -8.43 4.54 -15.30
N ILE A 164 -9.00 3.93 -14.26
CA ILE A 164 -8.38 3.81 -12.94
C ILE A 164 -7.36 2.66 -12.93
N PHE A 165 -7.75 1.48 -13.42
CA PHE A 165 -6.92 0.26 -13.36
C PHE A 165 -5.74 0.29 -14.35
N SER A 166 -5.86 0.97 -15.50
CA SER A 166 -4.79 1.06 -16.51
C SER A 166 -3.52 1.74 -15.99
N LYS A 167 -3.64 2.65 -15.01
CA LYS A 167 -2.50 3.32 -14.34
C LYS A 167 -1.53 2.32 -13.72
N HIS A 168 -2.08 1.23 -13.19
CA HIS A 168 -1.36 0.17 -12.49
C HIS A 168 -0.99 -0.97 -13.43
N LEU A 169 -1.90 -1.34 -14.33
CA LEU A 169 -1.73 -2.49 -15.22
C LEU A 169 -0.67 -2.29 -16.32
N LYS A 170 -0.01 -1.11 -16.42
CA LYS A 170 1.05 -0.73 -17.38
C LYS A 170 1.32 -1.85 -18.39
N ILE A 171 0.50 -1.91 -19.44
CA ILE A 171 0.73 -2.83 -20.53
C ILE A 171 2.13 -2.47 -21.05
N PRO A 172 3.15 -3.35 -20.93
CA PRO A 172 4.44 -3.08 -21.55
C PRO A 172 4.16 -2.82 -23.04
N GLY A 173 4.60 -1.65 -23.51
CA GLY A 173 4.04 -0.97 -24.67
C GLY A 173 3.77 -1.86 -25.88
N ARG A 174 2.59 -1.70 -26.46
CA ARG A 174 2.56 -1.55 -27.91
C ARG A 174 3.26 -0.22 -28.18
N GLY A 175 4.49 -0.27 -28.69
CA GLY A 175 5.08 0.89 -29.35
C GLY A 175 4.14 1.41 -30.45
N PRO A 176 4.38 2.62 -30.99
CA PRO A 176 3.63 3.10 -32.13
C PRO A 176 3.64 2.02 -33.21
N ILE A 177 2.45 1.67 -33.70
CA ILE A 177 2.27 0.72 -34.80
C ILE A 177 2.94 1.36 -36.03
N PRO A 178 3.89 0.68 -36.71
CA PRO A 178 4.52 1.19 -37.92
C PRO A 178 3.53 1.35 -39.08
#